data_AF-U2D3B5-F1
#
_entry.id   AF-U2D3B5-F1
#
_cell.length_a   1.000
_cell.length_b   1.000
_cell.length_c   1.000
_cell.angle_alpha   90.00
_cell.angle_beta   90.00
_cell.angle_gamma   90.00
#
_symmetry.space_group_name_H-M   'P 1'
#
loop_
_entity.id
_entity.type
_entity.pdbx_description
1 polymer ?
#
loop_
_entity_poly.entity_id
_entity_poly.type
_entity_poly.pdbx_seq_one_letter_code
_entity_poly.pdbx_strand_id
1 'polypeptide(L)'
;MESYKFRLQKLLDMRADKEEESKRLFKEAQLEREGAEQKLNSLKNDYNKYRTSESKNLVEQKLKHMYLNALNLSIVEADAALKQKNEKLEERREQLKQKQIERKTVETLKDKQFKAFAKEQELIEQKTNDEFALYGFLRARERR
;
A
#
# COMPACT_ATOMS: atom_id res chain seq x y z
N MET A 1 16.97 -2.06 35.19
CA MET A 1 15.79 -1.77 34.37
C MET A 1 15.61 -2.92 33.40
N GLU A 2 14.46 -3.60 33.44
CA GLU A 2 14.16 -4.65 32.46
C GLU A 2 13.93 -4.03 31.08
N SER A 3 14.53 -4.60 30.04
CA SER A 3 14.30 -4.17 28.66
C SER A 3 12.92 -4.65 28.20
N TYR A 4 12.06 -3.76 27.71
CA TYR A 4 10.77 -4.14 27.12
C TYR A 4 10.96 -5.07 25.91
N LYS A 5 10.30 -6.23 25.94
CA LYS A 5 10.31 -7.20 24.83
C LYS A 5 8.88 -7.48 24.36
N PHE A 6 8.55 -7.03 23.16
CA PHE A 6 7.24 -7.31 22.56
C PHE A 6 7.17 -8.75 22.05
N ARG A 7 6.30 -9.57 22.66
CA ARG A 7 6.19 -11.01 22.34
C ARG A 7 5.77 -11.28 20.88
N LEU A 8 5.02 -10.36 20.27
CA LEU A 8 4.53 -10.48 18.90
C LEU A 8 5.40 -9.75 17.88
N GLN A 9 6.66 -9.43 18.20
CA GLN A 9 7.54 -8.71 17.28
C GLN A 9 7.71 -9.46 15.95
N LYS A 10 7.96 -10.77 15.99
CA LYS A 10 8.07 -11.60 14.77
C LYS A 10 6.80 -11.57 13.90
N LEU A 11 5.63 -11.46 14.53
CA LEU A 11 4.36 -11.37 13.81
C LEU A 11 4.21 -9.99 13.14
N LEU A 12 4.65 -8.93 13.82
CA LEU A 12 4.65 -7.58 13.26
C LEU A 12 5.58 -7.50 12.04
N ASP A 13 6.78 -8.06 12.15
CA ASP A 13 7.76 -8.09 11.07
C ASP A 13 7.21 -8.84 9.84
N MET A 14 6.65 -10.04 10.05
CA MET A 14 5.98 -10.80 8.98
C MET A 14 4.83 -10.03 8.31
N ARG A 15 4.06 -9.24 9.08
CA ARG A 15 2.98 -8.41 8.52
C ARG A 15 3.52 -7.21 7.74
N ALA A 16 4.66 -6.65 8.15
CA ALA A 16 5.34 -5.59 7.41
C ALA A 16 5.85 -6.10 6.06
N ASP A 17 6.47 -7.29 6.04
CA ASP A 17 6.95 -7.93 4.80
C ASP A 17 5.79 -8.18 3.82
N LYS A 18 4.68 -8.73 4.30
CA LYS A 18 3.47 -8.96 3.49
C LYS A 18 2.85 -7.67 2.94
N GLU A 19 2.92 -6.57 3.70
CA GLU A 19 2.49 -5.27 3.21
C GLU A 19 3.43 -4.77 2.10
N GLU A 20 4.74 -4.95 2.25
CA GLU A 20 5.72 -4.57 1.24
C GLU A 20 5.53 -5.35 -0.07
N GLU A 21 5.35 -6.67 0.01
CA GLU A 21 4.99 -7.51 -1.14
C GLU A 21 3.72 -7.01 -1.82
N SER A 22 2.68 -6.69 -1.05
CA SER A 22 1.42 -6.17 -1.58
C SER A 22 1.59 -4.81 -2.27
N LYS A 23 2.47 -3.93 -1.77
CA LYS A 23 2.81 -2.65 -2.41
C LYS A 23 3.51 -2.87 -3.75
N ARG A 24 4.44 -3.83 -3.81
CA ARG A 24 5.15 -4.18 -5.06
C ARG A 24 4.16 -4.66 -6.12
N LEU A 25 3.28 -5.60 -5.75
CA LEU A 25 2.24 -6.12 -6.65
C LEU A 25 1.25 -5.04 -7.11
N PHE A 26 0.86 -4.13 -6.22
CA PHE A 26 0.01 -3.00 -6.59
C PHE A 26 0.70 -2.07 -7.60
N LYS A 27 1.99 -1.76 -7.39
CA LYS A 27 2.77 -0.93 -8.30
C LYS A 27 2.94 -1.58 -9.68
N GLU A 28 3.19 -2.89 -9.70
CA GLU A 28 3.26 -3.66 -10.95
C GLU A 28 1.94 -3.61 -11.72
N ALA A 29 0.81 -3.88 -11.05
CA ALA A 29 -0.52 -3.79 -11.65
C ALA A 29 -0.82 -2.37 -12.19
N GLN A 30 -0.38 -1.33 -11.48
CA GLN A 30 -0.52 0.06 -11.94
C GLN A 30 0.28 0.32 -13.22
N LEU A 31 1.53 -0.13 -13.31
CA LEU A 31 2.35 -0.01 -14.50
C LEU A 31 1.74 -0.75 -15.69
N GLU A 32 1.22 -1.96 -15.47
CA GLU A 32 0.53 -2.73 -16.51
C GLU A 32 -0.71 -1.99 -17.05
N ARG A 33 -1.51 -1.38 -16.16
CA ARG A 33 -2.67 -0.56 -16.53
C ARG A 33 -2.25 0.65 -17.35
N GLU A 34 -1.22 1.37 -16.92
CA GLU A 34 -0.70 2.54 -17.64
C GLU A 34 -0.18 2.15 -19.04
N GLY A 35 0.52 1.02 -19.16
CA GLY A 35 0.96 0.50 -20.46
C GLY A 35 -0.22 0.12 -21.38
N ALA A 36 -1.28 -0.46 -20.83
CA ALA A 36 -2.50 -0.76 -21.59
C ALA A 36 -3.24 0.52 -22.03
N GLU A 37 -3.29 1.53 -21.16
CA GLU A 37 -3.90 2.83 -21.46
C GLU A 37 -3.14 3.58 -22.56
N GLN A 38 -1.81 3.55 -22.52
CA GLN A 38 -0.97 4.13 -23.58
C GLN A 38 -1.20 3.44 -24.93
N LYS A 39 -1.26 2.10 -24.96
CA LYS A 39 -1.57 1.34 -26.18
C LYS A 39 -2.96 1.67 -26.74
N LEU A 40 -3.95 1.79 -25.87
CA LEU A 40 -5.30 2.16 -26.27
C LEU A 40 -5.35 3.59 -26.83
N ASN A 41 -4.61 4.52 -26.21
CA ASN A 41 -4.49 5.88 -26.71
C ASN A 41 -3.75 5.95 -28.04
N SER A 42 -2.68 5.17 -28.25
CA SER A 42 -2.00 5.12 -29.55
C SER A 42 -2.93 4.60 -30.65
N LEU A 43 -3.68 3.53 -30.38
CA LEU A 43 -4.67 2.99 -31.33
C LEU A 43 -5.78 4.01 -31.66
N LYS A 44 -6.28 4.75 -30.67
CA LYS A 44 -7.27 5.82 -30.90
C LYS A 44 -6.68 6.98 -31.71
N ASN A 45 -5.42 7.32 -31.49
CA ASN A 45 -4.73 8.35 -32.27
C ASN A 45 -4.52 7.92 -33.72
N ASP A 46 -4.10 6.67 -33.94
CA ASP A 46 -3.98 6.09 -35.28
C ASP A 46 -5.34 6.08 -35.98
N TYR A 47 -6.42 5.71 -35.27
CA TYR A 47 -7.77 5.75 -35.83
C TYR A 47 -8.13 7.13 -36.36
N ASN A 48 -7.92 8.17 -35.54
CA ASN A 48 -8.23 9.54 -35.90
C ASN A 48 -7.36 10.06 -37.05
N LYS A 49 -6.09 9.66 -37.09
CA LYS A 49 -5.14 10.01 -38.15
C LYS A 49 -5.57 9.44 -39.50
N TYR A 50 -5.83 8.13 -39.57
CA TYR A 50 -6.22 7.47 -40.81
C TYR A 50 -7.68 7.75 -41.20
N ARG A 51 -8.55 8.10 -40.25
CA ARG A 51 -9.91 8.55 -40.56
C ARG A 51 -9.93 9.86 -41.33
N THR A 52 -9.08 10.82 -40.93
CA THR A 52 -9.01 12.17 -41.51
C THR A 52 -8.26 12.23 -42.84
N SER A 53 -7.47 11.19 -43.19
CA SER A 53 -6.69 11.19 -44.43
C SER A 53 -7.58 11.07 -45.68
N GLU A 54 -7.37 11.93 -46.68
CA GLU A 54 -8.06 11.82 -47.96
C GLU A 54 -7.57 10.61 -48.77
N SER A 55 -8.49 9.96 -49.48
CA SER A 55 -8.23 8.80 -50.35
C SER A 55 -8.56 9.18 -51.78
N LYS A 56 -7.63 8.97 -52.71
CA LYS A 56 -7.75 9.42 -54.10
C LYS A 56 -8.45 8.38 -54.99
N ASN A 57 -8.32 7.10 -54.65
CA ASN A 57 -8.81 5.97 -55.45
C ASN A 57 -9.87 5.12 -54.71
N LEU A 58 -10.76 4.45 -55.47
CA LEU A 58 -11.76 3.52 -54.92
C LEU A 58 -11.12 2.33 -54.18
N VAL A 59 -9.98 1.83 -54.69
CA VAL A 59 -9.20 0.76 -54.03
C VAL A 59 -8.64 1.24 -52.69
N GLU A 60 -8.11 2.46 -52.63
CA GLU A 60 -7.61 3.08 -51.40
C GLU A 60 -8.72 3.29 -50.36
N GLN A 61 -9.92 3.68 -50.80
CA GLN A 61 -11.09 3.78 -49.93
C GLN A 61 -11.47 2.43 -49.30
N LYS A 62 -11.49 1.35 -50.10
CA LYS A 62 -11.76 -0.01 -49.57
C LYS A 62 -10.69 -0.46 -48.60
N LEU A 63 -9.40 -0.24 -48.92
CA LEU A 63 -8.28 -0.59 -48.05
C LEU A 63 -8.35 0.17 -46.72
N LYS A 64 -8.65 1.48 -46.78
CA LYS A 64 -8.84 2.33 -45.62
C LYS A 64 -9.99 1.85 -44.74
N HIS A 65 -11.13 1.50 -45.34
CA HIS A 65 -12.27 0.95 -44.58
C HIS A 65 -11.91 -0.35 -43.86
N MET A 66 -11.22 -1.28 -44.55
CA MET A 66 -10.77 -2.53 -43.92
C MET A 66 -9.81 -2.27 -42.77
N TYR A 67 -8.85 -1.37 -42.95
CA TYR A 67 -7.89 -0.99 -41.92
C TYR A 67 -8.55 -0.33 -40.71
N LEU A 68 -9.46 0.63 -40.93
CA LEU A 68 -10.21 1.29 -39.85
C LEU A 68 -11.09 0.30 -39.08
N ASN A 69 -11.69 -0.68 -39.76
CA ASN A 69 -12.45 -1.74 -39.11
C ASN A 69 -11.55 -2.63 -38.24
N ALA A 70 -10.39 -3.05 -38.75
CA ALA A 70 -9.42 -3.83 -37.97
C ALA A 70 -8.91 -3.05 -36.75
N LEU A 71 -8.69 -1.75 -36.91
CA LEU A 71 -8.26 -0.87 -35.83
C LEU A 71 -9.35 -0.67 -34.77
N ASN A 72 -10.62 -0.54 -35.19
CA ASN A 72 -11.76 -0.50 -34.28
C ASN A 72 -11.89 -1.80 -33.46
N LEU A 73 -11.73 -2.96 -34.09
CA LEU A 73 -11.71 -4.24 -33.38
C LEU A 73 -10.57 -4.28 -32.35
N SER A 74 -9.37 -3.84 -32.75
CA SER A 74 -8.21 -3.75 -31.86
C SER A 74 -8.44 -2.79 -30.68
N ILE A 75 -9.15 -1.68 -30.89
CA ILE A 75 -9.53 -0.74 -29.83
C ILE A 75 -10.51 -1.38 -28.85
N VAL A 76 -11.51 -2.12 -29.35
CA VAL A 76 -12.48 -2.83 -28.50
C VAL A 76 -11.78 -3.89 -27.65
N GLU A 77 -10.87 -4.66 -28.24
CA GLU A 77 -10.07 -5.65 -27.51
C GLU A 77 -9.15 -5.00 -26.46
N ALA A 78 -8.49 -3.90 -26.83
CA ALA A 78 -7.65 -3.13 -25.90
C ALA A 78 -8.47 -2.53 -24.74
N ASP A 79 -9.70 -2.08 -24.99
CA ASP A 79 -10.60 -1.54 -23.96
C ASP A 79 -11.07 -2.65 -23.00
N ALA A 80 -11.39 -3.82 -23.53
CA ALA A 80 -11.71 -5.00 -22.72
C ALA A 80 -10.51 -5.42 -21.84
N ALA A 81 -9.30 -5.44 -22.41
CA ALA A 81 -8.08 -5.73 -21.67
C ALA A 81 -7.80 -4.68 -20.58
N LEU A 82 -8.02 -3.40 -20.86
CA LEU A 82 -7.89 -2.32 -19.89
C LEU A 82 -8.86 -2.50 -18.71
N LYS A 83 -10.12 -2.85 -19.00
CA LYS A 83 -11.13 -3.14 -17.95
C LYS A 83 -10.68 -4.26 -17.03
N GLN A 84 -10.20 -5.38 -17.58
CA GLN A 84 -9.67 -6.49 -16.77
C GLN A 84 -8.46 -6.07 -15.91
N LYS A 85 -7.58 -5.20 -16.45
CA LYS A 85 -6.44 -4.68 -15.69
C LYS A 85 -6.88 -3.72 -14.57
N ASN A 86 -7.93 -2.93 -14.79
CA ASN A 86 -8.52 -2.07 -13.75
C ASN A 86 -9.15 -2.90 -12.63
N GLU A 87 -9.90 -3.95 -12.96
CA GLU A 87 -10.49 -4.87 -11.96
C GLU A 87 -9.40 -5.49 -11.09
N LYS A 88 -8.34 -6.03 -11.72
CA LYS A 88 -7.17 -6.55 -11.00
C LYS A 88 -6.49 -5.51 -10.13
N LEU A 89 -6.39 -4.26 -10.59
CA LEU A 89 -5.79 -3.18 -9.79
C LEU A 89 -6.61 -2.90 -8.53
N GLU A 90 -7.95 -2.85 -8.64
CA GLU A 90 -8.81 -2.63 -7.47
C GLU A 90 -8.75 -3.82 -6.50
N GLU A 91 -8.70 -5.06 -6.98
CA GLU A 91 -8.45 -6.23 -6.12
C GLU A 91 -7.13 -6.10 -5.35
N ARG A 92 -6.04 -5.71 -6.03
CA ARG A 92 -4.74 -5.49 -5.38
C ARG A 92 -4.79 -4.34 -4.39
N ARG A 93 -5.57 -3.30 -4.68
CA ARG A 93 -5.77 -2.15 -3.80
C ARG A 93 -6.48 -2.56 -2.51
N GLU A 94 -7.52 -3.37 -2.60
CA GLU A 94 -8.23 -3.91 -1.44
C GLU A 94 -7.34 -4.82 -0.60
N GLN A 95 -6.57 -5.70 -1.24
CA GLN A 95 -5.57 -6.54 -0.57
C GLN A 95 -4.55 -5.70 0.21
N LEU A 96 -4.01 -4.64 -0.42
CA LEU A 96 -3.06 -3.74 0.23
C LEU A 96 -3.68 -3.04 1.44
N LYS A 97 -4.92 -2.54 1.33
CA LYS A 97 -5.65 -1.93 2.46
C LYS A 97 -5.78 -2.92 3.62
N GLN A 98 -6.18 -4.15 3.33
CA GLN A 98 -6.34 -5.18 4.35
C GLN A 98 -5.01 -5.48 5.06
N LYS A 99 -3.90 -5.59 4.33
CA LYS A 99 -2.56 -5.81 4.91
C LYS A 99 -2.07 -4.64 5.76
N GLN A 100 -2.37 -3.40 5.35
CA GLN A 100 -2.08 -2.23 6.17
C GLN A 100 -2.87 -2.23 7.49
N ILE A 101 -4.15 -2.63 7.47
CA ILE A 101 -4.97 -2.76 8.68
C ILE A 101 -4.39 -3.85 9.58
N GLU A 102 -4.06 -5.02 9.02
CA GLU A 102 -3.43 -6.12 9.76
C GLU A 102 -2.11 -5.68 10.43
N ARG A 103 -1.25 -4.90 9.76
CA ARG A 103 -0.02 -4.40 10.39
C ARG A 103 -0.33 -3.40 11.52
N LYS A 104 -1.15 -2.39 11.22
CA LYS A 104 -1.50 -1.31 12.18
C LYS A 104 -2.18 -1.84 13.44
N THR A 105 -2.99 -2.89 13.33
CA THR A 105 -3.63 -3.52 14.50
C THR A 105 -2.59 -4.08 15.47
N VAL A 106 -1.54 -4.77 14.97
CA VAL A 106 -0.46 -5.32 15.83
C VAL A 106 0.43 -4.21 16.35
N GLU A 107 0.70 -3.19 15.55
CA GLU A 107 1.44 -2.00 15.95
C GLU A 107 0.74 -1.29 17.12
N THR A 108 -0.58 -1.12 17.03
CA THR A 108 -1.39 -0.54 18.11
C THR A 108 -1.34 -1.38 19.39
N LEU A 109 -1.31 -2.72 19.28
CA LEU A 109 -1.15 -3.62 20.43
C LEU A 109 0.22 -3.44 21.09
N LYS A 110 1.28 -3.30 20.29
CA LYS A 110 2.64 -3.03 20.79
C LYS A 110 2.69 -1.72 21.57
N ASP A 111 2.09 -0.66 21.04
CA ASP A 111 2.07 0.66 21.67
C ASP A 111 1.30 0.64 22.99
N LYS A 112 0.15 -0.06 23.04
CA LYS A 112 -0.64 -0.22 24.26
C LYS A 112 0.14 -0.98 25.34
N GLN A 113 0.78 -2.08 24.98
CA GLN A 113 1.61 -2.86 25.91
C GLN A 113 2.81 -2.05 26.41
N PHE A 114 3.46 -1.30 25.52
CA PHE A 114 4.57 -0.44 25.89
C PHE A 114 4.15 0.66 26.88
N LYS A 115 3.01 1.31 26.63
CA LYS A 115 2.46 2.31 27.57
C LYS A 115 2.12 1.72 28.93
N ALA A 116 1.61 0.50 28.99
CA ALA A 116 1.34 -0.18 30.25
C ALA A 116 2.64 -0.48 31.01
N PHE A 117 3.65 -1.01 30.31
CA PHE A 117 4.96 -1.28 30.88
C PHE A 117 5.65 0.00 31.41
N ALA A 118 5.62 1.10 30.66
CA ALA A 118 6.19 2.37 31.08
C ALA A 118 5.55 2.88 32.39
N LYS A 119 4.21 2.85 32.48
CA LYS A 119 3.49 3.22 33.71
C LYS A 119 3.86 2.35 34.90
N GLU A 120 4.06 1.05 34.68
CA GLU A 120 4.47 0.14 35.75
C GLU A 120 5.89 0.45 36.25
N GLN A 121 6.82 0.75 35.34
CA GLN A 121 8.17 1.19 35.73
C GLN A 121 8.13 2.53 36.49
N GLU A 122 7.36 3.51 36.02
CA GLU A 122 7.18 4.80 36.72
C GLU A 122 6.64 4.60 38.16
N LEU A 123 5.67 3.69 38.34
CA LEU A 123 5.12 3.38 39.66
C LEU A 123 6.14 2.70 40.58
N ILE A 124 6.97 1.80 40.04
CA ILE A 124 8.05 1.16 40.80
C ILE A 124 9.08 2.21 41.22
N GLU A 125 9.53 3.05 40.29
CA GLU A 125 10.48 4.12 40.55
C GLU A 125 9.96 5.10 41.60
N GLN A 126 8.69 5.53 41.49
CA GLN A 126 8.06 6.40 42.47
C GLN A 126 8.07 5.79 43.87
N LYS A 127 7.65 4.53 44.01
CA LYS A 127 7.67 3.82 45.30
C LYS A 127 9.08 3.75 45.87
N THR A 128 10.08 3.40 45.06
CA THR A 128 11.47 3.35 45.53
C THR A 128 11.99 4.72 45.97
N ASN A 129 11.64 5.79 45.25
CA ASN A 129 12.01 7.16 45.61
C ASN A 129 11.36 7.60 46.93
N ASP A 130 10.08 7.29 47.12
CA ASP A 130 9.36 7.58 48.36
C ASP A 130 9.96 6.82 49.55
N GLU A 131 10.32 5.55 49.37
CA GLU A 131 11.03 4.74 50.37
C GLU A 131 12.38 5.36 50.72
N PHE A 132 13.20 5.72 49.72
CA PHE A 132 14.49 6.38 49.95
C PHE A 132 14.34 7.72 50.68
N ALA A 133 13.32 8.51 50.34
CA ALA A 133 13.02 9.77 51.01
C ALA A 133 12.66 9.54 52.48
N LEU A 134 11.82 8.54 52.78
CA LEU A 134 11.45 8.18 54.15
C LEU A 134 12.67 7.70 54.97
N TYR A 135 13.49 6.80 54.41
CA TYR A 135 14.73 6.36 55.07
C TYR A 135 15.68 7.52 55.32
N GLY A 136 15.82 8.44 54.36
CA GLY A 136 16.60 9.67 54.51
C GLY A 136 16.09 10.54 55.66
N PHE A 137 14.77 10.74 55.74
CA PHE A 137 14.12 11.51 56.80
C PHE A 137 14.33 10.87 58.19
N LEU A 138 14.07 9.57 58.32
CA LEU A 138 14.27 8.83 59.58
C LEU A 138 15.73 8.91 60.05
N ARG A 139 16.69 8.71 59.14
CA ARG A 139 18.12 8.81 59.44
C ARG A 139 18.54 10.22 59.85
N ALA A 140 17.97 11.27 59.27
CA ALA A 140 18.24 12.65 59.66
C ALA A 140 17.68 12.98 61.05
N ARG A 141 16.56 12.34 61.44
CA ARG A 141 15.93 12.49 62.75
C ARG A 141 16.69 11.76 63.86
N GLU A 142 17.25 10.58 63.60
CA GLU A 142 18.04 9.81 64.59
C GLU A 142 19.42 10.41 64.91
N ARG A 143 19.93 11.34 64.08
CA ARG A 143 21.21 12.02 64.31
C ARG A 143 21.10 13.37 65.03
N ARG A 144 19.89 13.79 65.41
CA ARG A 144 19.64 14.97 66.26
C ARG A 144 19.31 14.52 67.66
#